data_AF-A0A2V5TY09-F1
#
_entry.id   AF-A0A2V5TY09-F1
#
_cell.length_a   1.000
_cell.length_b   1.000
_cell.length_c   1.000
_cell.angle_alpha   90.00
_cell.angle_beta   90.00
_cell.angle_gamma   90.00
#
_symmetry.space_group_name_H-M   'P 1'
#
loop_
_entity.id
_entity.type
_entity.pdbx_description
1 polymer ?
#
loop_
_entity_poly.entity_id
_entity_poly.type
_entity_poly.pdbx_seq_one_letter_code
_entity_poly.pdbx_strand_id
1 'polypeptide(L)'
;MEPYTLGSVNFPGIVSARSTGWAVSTDGGASFSDNGAIPPTTPANTTQGDAGDPVMARDTGNGTIYLLTNPSRESSTWGGFRLWKSTDNGQSFTLINTAVPSVVTTADKPMIAVNNFSGLSTSGNLYAVGTASLNGTRGVTVARSANSGVTWIDVAGFEANSHGADLCIGPDGTVYVFYIVNTFVNSTNQVSLKYSWRRIVDGGWNGPLTISAHPDSTLLYSVNGGASGNPKRSNSAAADDYFVSNAFPRVAVNPINGRIYLVYADLPFPGSSTDRGDIFINEGVPQGDGSLNWTGVRKLNNDGTATDQWNPSVVINPVGTQIFIGYYSRQGDPSSNALIKA
;
A
#
# COMPACT_ATOMS: atom_id res chain seq x y z
N MET A 1 -10.44 6.46 17.42
CA MET A 1 -9.08 6.63 17.96
C MET A 1 -8.40 7.66 17.07
N GLU A 2 -8.28 8.89 17.57
CA GLU A 2 -7.59 10.00 16.91
C GLU A 2 -6.18 9.53 16.54
N PRO A 3 -5.75 9.62 15.27
CA PRO A 3 -4.38 9.29 14.91
C PRO A 3 -3.48 10.32 15.58
N TYR A 4 -2.54 9.83 16.40
CA TYR A 4 -1.46 10.56 17.04
C TYR A 4 -1.21 11.95 16.43
N THR A 5 -1.70 12.99 17.10
CA THR A 5 -1.20 14.35 16.90
C THR A 5 0.23 14.34 17.42
N LEU A 6 1.19 13.98 16.57
CA LEU A 6 2.51 14.58 16.71
C LEU A 6 2.23 16.07 16.64
N GLY A 7 2.31 16.72 17.80
CA GLY A 7 1.96 18.11 17.96
C GLY A 7 2.63 18.92 16.87
N SER A 8 1.90 19.87 16.30
CA SER A 8 2.36 20.86 15.32
C SER A 8 3.37 21.84 15.93
N VAL A 9 4.31 21.33 16.74
CA VAL A 9 5.42 22.09 17.30
C VAL A 9 6.39 22.33 16.15
N ASN A 10 6.18 23.44 15.45
CA ASN A 10 7.19 23.99 14.56
C ASN A 10 8.38 24.41 15.43
N PHE A 11 9.50 23.71 15.31
CA PHE A 11 10.76 24.13 15.91
C PHE A 11 11.50 25.03 14.90
N PRO A 12 11.57 26.36 15.13
CA PRO A 12 12.22 27.27 14.19
C PRO A 12 13.70 26.90 14.01
N GLY A 13 14.15 26.76 12.77
CA GLY A 13 15.54 26.41 12.44
C GLY A 13 15.88 24.92 12.46
N ILE A 14 14.94 24.03 12.81
CA ILE A 14 15.14 22.58 12.68
C ILE A 14 14.78 22.16 11.25
N VAL A 15 15.73 21.49 10.57
CA VAL A 15 15.47 20.82 9.30
C VAL A 15 14.38 19.79 9.53
N SER A 16 13.33 19.80 8.71
CA SER A 16 12.23 18.84 8.82
C SER A 16 12.73 17.40 8.95
N ALA A 17 12.08 16.63 9.82
CA ALA A 17 12.51 15.28 10.17
C ALA A 17 12.64 14.41 8.91
N ARG A 18 13.67 13.54 8.90
CA ARG A 18 13.85 12.53 7.87
C ARG A 18 13.69 11.17 8.50
N SER A 19 12.56 10.55 8.23
CA SER A 19 12.18 9.27 8.84
C SER A 19 12.61 8.09 7.98
N THR A 20 13.00 8.35 6.73
CA THR A 20 13.44 7.34 5.78
C THR A 20 14.96 7.33 5.66
N GLY A 21 15.54 6.14 5.80
CA GLY A 21 16.91 5.85 5.43
C GLY A 21 16.98 4.69 4.43
N TRP A 22 18.17 4.40 3.91
CA TRP A 22 18.36 3.26 3.01
C TRP A 22 19.69 2.55 3.24
N ALA A 23 19.69 1.26 2.95
CA ALA A 23 20.89 0.43 2.95
C ALA A 23 20.94 -0.39 1.66
N VAL A 24 22.15 -0.68 1.18
CA VAL A 24 22.39 -1.39 -0.08
C VAL A 24 23.18 -2.66 0.18
N SER A 25 22.77 -3.75 -0.43
CA SER A 25 23.57 -4.96 -0.55
C SER A 25 24.05 -5.14 -1.98
N THR A 26 25.32 -5.50 -2.15
CA THR A 26 25.94 -5.81 -3.46
C THR A 26 26.35 -7.28 -3.57
N ASP A 27 26.06 -8.08 -2.54
CA ASP A 27 26.50 -9.47 -2.37
C ASP A 27 25.33 -10.44 -2.19
N GLY A 28 24.15 -10.11 -2.74
CA GLY A 28 22.97 -10.97 -2.68
C GLY A 28 22.26 -10.98 -1.32
N GLY A 29 22.47 -9.94 -0.51
CA GLY A 29 21.86 -9.78 0.82
C GLY A 29 22.68 -10.36 1.97
N ALA A 30 23.92 -10.78 1.73
CA ALA A 30 24.80 -11.29 2.78
C ALA A 30 25.28 -10.17 3.72
N SER A 31 25.50 -8.97 3.19
CA SER A 31 25.81 -7.76 3.96
C SER A 31 25.11 -6.52 3.38
N PHE A 32 24.95 -5.50 4.23
CA PHE A 32 24.33 -4.22 3.88
C PHE A 32 25.21 -3.06 4.31
N SER A 33 25.42 -2.12 3.40
CA SER A 33 26.01 -0.81 3.71
C SER A 33 24.88 0.17 4.01
N ASP A 34 24.82 0.66 5.24
CA ASP A 34 23.90 1.71 5.66
C ASP A 34 24.35 3.06 5.07
N ASN A 35 23.47 3.72 4.33
CA ASN A 35 23.72 5.05 3.74
C ASN A 35 23.04 6.17 4.54
N GLY A 36 22.40 5.85 5.67
CA GLY A 36 21.74 6.81 6.53
C GLY A 36 20.45 7.37 5.93
N ALA A 37 20.09 8.58 6.36
CA ALA A 37 18.84 9.24 5.97
C ALA A 37 18.88 9.75 4.52
N ILE A 38 17.74 9.65 3.81
CA ILE A 38 17.62 10.08 2.41
C ILE A 38 18.11 11.53 2.20
N PRO A 39 18.83 11.80 1.09
CA PRO A 39 19.43 13.11 0.88
C PRO A 39 18.38 14.15 0.49
N PRO A 40 18.51 15.39 0.98
CA PRO A 40 17.68 16.51 0.53
C PRO A 40 18.21 17.04 -0.80
N THR A 41 17.54 18.03 -1.41
CA THR A 41 18.29 18.93 -2.31
C THR A 41 19.26 19.78 -1.48
N THR A 42 20.40 20.15 -2.04
CA THR A 42 21.36 21.04 -1.38
C THR A 42 21.16 22.49 -1.88
N PRO A 43 21.05 23.50 -0.99
CA PRO A 43 21.02 23.40 0.47
C PRO A 43 19.69 22.81 0.97
N ALA A 44 19.76 22.03 2.05
CA ALA A 44 18.58 21.48 2.71
C ALA A 44 17.71 22.63 3.25
N ASN A 45 16.40 22.55 3.05
CA ASN A 45 15.46 23.46 3.68
C ASN A 45 14.46 22.71 4.58
N THR A 46 13.67 23.47 5.33
CA THR A 46 12.70 22.94 6.29
C THR A 46 11.47 22.30 5.65
N THR A 47 11.39 22.20 4.32
CA THR A 47 10.24 21.64 3.61
C THR A 47 10.57 20.33 2.89
N GLN A 48 11.75 19.77 3.15
CA GLN A 48 12.34 18.62 2.44
C GLN A 48 12.51 17.37 3.30
N GLY A 49 11.84 17.31 4.45
CA GLY A 49 11.75 16.10 5.25
C GLY A 49 10.76 15.08 4.69
N ASP A 50 10.64 13.96 5.40
CA ASP A 50 9.70 12.89 5.11
C ASP A 50 9.11 12.30 6.40
N ALA A 51 7.86 11.85 6.32
CA ALA A 51 7.17 11.19 7.43
C ALA A 51 7.14 9.66 7.30
N GLY A 52 8.11 9.07 6.59
CA GLY A 52 8.23 7.63 6.41
C GLY A 52 7.32 7.07 5.31
N ASP A 53 6.88 5.82 5.55
CA ASP A 53 6.19 4.95 4.58
C ASP A 53 6.93 4.83 3.24
N PRO A 54 8.21 4.44 3.23
CA PRO A 54 8.95 4.30 1.98
C PRO A 54 8.43 3.12 1.16
N VAL A 55 8.27 3.35 -0.13
CA VAL A 55 7.96 2.34 -1.14
C VAL A 55 8.89 2.53 -2.33
N MET A 56 9.35 1.42 -2.91
CA MET A 56 10.23 1.44 -4.07
C MET A 56 9.66 0.67 -5.24
N ALA A 57 9.98 1.14 -6.45
CA ALA A 57 9.76 0.42 -7.69
C ALA A 57 11.01 0.53 -8.58
N ARG A 58 11.29 -0.52 -9.34
CA ARG A 58 12.41 -0.53 -10.29
C ARG A 58 11.90 -0.62 -11.72
N ASP A 59 12.40 0.26 -12.57
CA ASP A 59 12.27 0.15 -14.02
C ASP A 59 13.28 -0.90 -14.50
N THR A 60 12.80 -2.02 -15.01
CA THR A 60 13.66 -3.11 -15.49
C THR A 60 14.26 -2.83 -16.86
N GLY A 61 13.73 -1.87 -17.61
CA GLY A 61 14.24 -1.50 -18.93
C GLY A 61 15.54 -0.69 -18.87
N ASN A 62 15.71 0.15 -17.85
CA ASN A 62 16.91 0.97 -17.67
C ASN A 62 17.60 0.82 -16.30
N GLY A 63 17.05 0.01 -15.39
CA GLY A 63 17.61 -0.25 -14.07
C GLY A 63 17.34 0.82 -13.01
N THR A 64 16.63 1.91 -13.36
CA THR A 64 16.30 3.00 -12.44
C THR A 64 15.48 2.51 -11.26
N ILE A 65 15.84 2.92 -10.04
CA ILE A 65 15.05 2.69 -8.83
C ILE A 65 14.38 4.00 -8.43
N TYR A 66 13.08 3.95 -8.18
CA TYR A 66 12.27 5.05 -7.67
C TYR A 66 11.92 4.77 -6.22
N LEU A 67 12.15 5.76 -5.35
CA LEU A 67 11.79 5.72 -3.93
C LEU A 67 10.76 6.82 -3.67
N LEU A 68 9.55 6.43 -3.30
CA LEU A 68 8.45 7.34 -2.98
C LEU A 68 8.17 7.29 -1.47
N THR A 69 7.99 8.45 -0.84
CA THR A 69 7.71 8.55 0.60
C THR A 69 6.60 9.55 0.87
N ASN A 70 6.07 9.51 2.09
CA ASN A 70 5.23 10.60 2.60
C ASN A 70 5.99 11.92 2.60
N PRO A 71 5.32 13.05 2.31
CA PRO A 71 5.89 14.36 2.58
C PRO A 71 6.04 14.55 4.09
N SER A 72 6.83 15.54 4.46
CA SER A 72 6.82 16.06 5.82
C SER A 72 5.42 16.61 6.19
N ARG A 73 5.01 16.42 7.45
CA ARG A 73 3.62 16.65 7.91
C ARG A 73 3.35 18.07 8.42
N GLU A 74 4.23 19.03 8.13
CA GLU A 74 3.98 20.44 8.43
C GLU A 74 2.86 20.98 7.52
N SER A 75 2.01 21.86 8.05
CA SER A 75 0.78 22.29 7.38
C SER A 75 1.01 22.99 6.03
N SER A 76 2.15 23.66 5.86
CA SER A 76 2.53 24.32 4.62
C SER A 76 3.16 23.39 3.57
N THR A 77 3.49 22.15 3.94
CA THR A 77 4.30 21.23 3.11
C THR A 77 3.70 19.84 2.95
N TRP A 78 2.55 19.59 3.59
CA TRP A 78 1.79 18.34 3.46
C TRP A 78 1.04 18.26 2.11
N GLY A 79 1.79 18.37 1.02
CA GLY A 79 1.32 18.34 -0.37
C GLY A 79 2.09 17.30 -1.20
N GLY A 80 1.36 16.45 -1.92
CA GLY A 80 1.91 15.35 -2.73
C GLY A 80 2.86 14.40 -1.97
N PHE A 81 3.37 13.39 -2.66
CA PHE A 81 4.45 12.53 -2.18
C PHE A 81 5.82 13.06 -2.61
N ARG A 82 6.89 12.52 -2.01
CA ARG A 82 8.28 12.86 -2.33
C ARG A 82 8.93 11.72 -3.08
N LEU A 83 9.60 12.03 -4.19
CA LEU A 83 10.17 11.04 -5.10
C LEU A 83 11.66 11.26 -5.30
N TRP A 84 12.42 10.23 -4.95
CA TRP A 84 13.83 10.11 -5.29
C TRP A 84 14.03 9.08 -6.39
N LYS A 85 15.15 9.23 -7.09
CA LYS A 85 15.60 8.35 -8.16
C LYS A 85 17.04 7.93 -7.91
N SER A 86 17.33 6.66 -8.14
CA SER A 86 18.68 6.10 -8.24
C SER A 86 18.90 5.52 -9.62
N THR A 87 20.05 5.81 -10.22
CA THR A 87 20.50 5.24 -11.51
C THR A 87 21.75 4.37 -11.36
N ASP A 88 22.16 4.10 -10.13
CA ASP A 88 23.39 3.40 -9.76
C ASP A 88 23.09 2.19 -8.85
N ASN A 89 21.94 1.55 -9.05
CA ASN A 89 21.46 0.39 -8.29
C ASN A 89 21.36 0.65 -6.77
N GLY A 90 20.92 1.84 -6.38
CA GLY A 90 20.63 2.21 -5.00
C GLY A 90 21.82 2.84 -4.25
N GLN A 91 23.00 2.93 -4.87
CA GLN A 91 24.18 3.50 -4.21
C GLN A 91 23.99 4.98 -3.86
N SER A 92 23.25 5.72 -4.67
CA SER A 92 22.82 7.07 -4.35
C SER A 92 21.39 7.35 -4.81
N PHE A 93 20.73 8.27 -4.11
CA PHE A 93 19.40 8.76 -4.45
C PHE A 93 19.44 10.26 -4.69
N THR A 94 18.74 10.72 -5.72
CA THR A 94 18.54 12.14 -6.02
C THR A 94 17.06 12.46 -5.91
N LEU A 95 16.70 13.50 -5.14
CA LEU A 95 15.33 14.01 -5.07
C LEU A 95 14.95 14.62 -6.42
N ILE A 96 13.92 14.08 -7.07
CA ILE A 96 13.48 14.54 -8.41
C ILE A 96 12.10 15.22 -8.40
N ASN A 97 11.29 15.00 -7.37
CA ASN A 97 9.99 15.65 -7.24
C ASN A 97 9.55 15.75 -5.78
N THR A 98 9.04 16.91 -5.36
CA THR A 98 8.58 17.17 -3.99
C THR A 98 7.07 17.19 -3.81
N ALA A 99 6.31 16.98 -4.88
CA ALA A 99 4.85 17.02 -4.82
C ALA A 99 4.28 16.10 -5.91
N VAL A 100 4.23 14.80 -5.61
CA VAL A 100 3.74 13.76 -6.51
C VAL A 100 2.30 13.35 -6.14
N PRO A 101 1.29 13.67 -6.97
CA PRO A 101 1.23 14.83 -7.85
C PRO A 101 1.06 16.14 -7.06
N SER A 102 1.27 17.29 -7.71
CA SER A 102 1.30 18.60 -7.01
C SER A 102 -0.08 19.13 -6.61
N VAL A 103 -1.14 18.54 -7.17
CA VAL A 103 -2.53 18.96 -6.95
C VAL A 103 -3.18 18.29 -5.74
N VAL A 104 -2.51 17.32 -5.10
CA VAL A 104 -3.04 16.64 -3.92
C VAL A 104 -2.40 17.16 -2.63
N THR A 105 -3.16 17.15 -1.56
CA THR A 105 -2.72 17.53 -0.21
C THR A 105 -2.99 16.42 0.79
N THR A 106 -2.47 16.51 2.01
CA THR A 106 -2.66 15.51 3.08
C THR A 106 -2.29 14.08 2.66
N ALA A 107 -1.25 13.96 1.82
CA ALA A 107 -0.79 12.71 1.23
C ALA A 107 -0.28 11.75 2.31
N ASP A 108 -0.66 10.48 2.22
CA ASP A 108 -0.38 9.42 3.18
C ASP A 108 -0.40 8.05 2.48
N LYS A 109 0.38 7.08 2.96
CA LYS A 109 0.42 5.69 2.46
C LYS A 109 0.69 5.59 0.95
N PRO A 110 1.84 6.07 0.46
CA PRO A 110 2.22 5.99 -0.93
C PRO A 110 2.40 4.54 -1.38
N MET A 111 2.07 4.28 -2.63
CA MET A 111 2.57 3.13 -3.39
C MET A 111 3.03 3.63 -4.77
N ILE A 112 4.04 2.98 -5.34
CA ILE A 112 4.52 3.27 -6.69
C ILE A 112 4.76 1.98 -7.45
N ALA A 113 4.42 1.99 -8.74
CA ALA A 113 4.75 0.91 -9.67
C ALA A 113 5.30 1.48 -10.99
N VAL A 114 6.15 0.69 -11.65
CA VAL A 114 6.61 0.94 -13.02
C VAL A 114 5.95 -0.09 -13.93
N ASN A 115 5.43 0.34 -15.08
CA ASN A 115 5.04 -0.61 -16.11
C ASN A 115 6.29 -1.22 -16.76
N ASN A 116 6.64 -2.44 -16.36
CA ASN A 116 7.81 -3.17 -16.85
C ASN A 116 7.52 -4.10 -18.05
N PHE A 117 6.30 -4.07 -18.61
CA PHE A 117 5.97 -4.89 -19.78
C PHE A 117 6.47 -4.24 -21.07
N SER A 118 7.55 -4.80 -21.61
CA SER A 118 8.21 -4.33 -22.82
C SER A 118 7.29 -4.38 -24.05
N GLY A 119 7.47 -3.44 -24.98
CA GLY A 119 6.73 -3.39 -26.26
C GLY A 119 5.38 -2.68 -26.17
N LEU A 120 4.92 -2.35 -24.96
CA LEU A 120 3.75 -1.51 -24.75
C LEU A 120 4.13 -0.03 -24.87
N SER A 121 3.22 0.79 -25.40
CA SER A 121 3.38 2.26 -25.46
C SER A 121 3.48 2.92 -24.08
N THR A 122 3.09 2.20 -23.04
CA THR A 122 3.15 2.63 -21.65
C THR A 122 4.30 2.00 -20.85
N SER A 123 5.19 1.24 -21.50
CA SER A 123 6.40 0.70 -20.86
C SER A 123 7.25 1.82 -20.27
N GLY A 124 7.71 1.66 -19.04
CA GLY A 124 8.47 2.67 -18.28
C GLY A 124 7.60 3.77 -17.64
N ASN A 125 6.29 3.80 -17.88
CA ASN A 125 5.42 4.73 -17.15
C ASN A 125 5.38 4.38 -15.66
N LEU A 126 5.37 5.42 -14.83
CA LEU A 126 5.21 5.32 -13.38
C LEU A 126 3.75 5.58 -13.02
N TYR A 127 3.29 4.88 -11.99
CA TYR A 127 1.99 5.11 -11.36
C TYR A 127 2.22 5.27 -9.87
N ALA A 128 1.80 6.40 -9.31
CA ALA A 128 1.83 6.67 -7.88
C ALA A 128 0.40 6.70 -7.37
N VAL A 129 0.13 5.95 -6.31
CA VAL A 129 -1.16 5.94 -5.62
C VAL A 129 -0.97 6.20 -4.14
N GLY A 130 -2.03 6.62 -3.48
CA GLY A 130 -2.04 6.72 -2.03
C GLY A 130 -3.23 7.54 -1.56
N THR A 131 -3.36 7.67 -0.25
CA THR A 131 -4.47 8.42 0.36
C THR A 131 -4.12 9.90 0.36
N ALA A 132 -4.93 10.74 -0.29
CA ALA A 132 -4.71 12.17 -0.33
C ALA A 132 -6.03 12.92 -0.50
N SER A 133 -5.99 14.24 -0.32
CA SER A 133 -7.10 15.14 -0.62
C SER A 133 -6.93 15.69 -2.04
N LEU A 134 -7.92 15.47 -2.88
CA LEU A 134 -8.03 16.04 -4.22
C LEU A 134 -9.32 16.86 -4.27
N ASN A 135 -9.21 18.15 -4.63
CA ASN A 135 -10.34 19.08 -4.66
C ASN A 135 -11.17 19.07 -3.36
N GLY A 136 -10.48 19.01 -2.21
CA GLY A 136 -11.10 19.00 -0.87
C GLY A 136 -11.70 17.65 -0.44
N THR A 137 -11.69 16.62 -1.29
CA THR A 137 -12.18 15.29 -0.93
C THR A 137 -11.02 14.36 -0.63
N ARG A 138 -10.98 13.81 0.59
CA ARG A 138 -9.96 12.84 1.00
C ARG A 138 -10.34 11.42 0.59
N GLY A 139 -9.45 10.76 -0.14
CA GLY A 139 -9.61 9.40 -0.64
C GLY A 139 -8.31 8.87 -1.25
N VAL A 140 -8.34 7.69 -1.85
CA VAL A 140 -7.28 7.18 -2.70
C VAL A 140 -7.23 8.01 -3.97
N THR A 141 -6.03 8.44 -4.30
CA THR A 141 -5.70 9.16 -5.52
C THR A 141 -4.67 8.36 -6.32
N VAL A 142 -4.63 8.60 -7.62
CA VAL A 142 -3.65 8.02 -8.54
C VAL A 142 -3.15 9.10 -9.49
N ALA A 143 -1.87 9.03 -9.86
CA ALA A 143 -1.27 9.84 -10.90
C ALA A 143 -0.31 9.01 -11.74
N ARG A 144 -0.11 9.41 -13.00
CA ARG A 144 0.80 8.75 -13.94
C ARG A 144 1.94 9.68 -14.35
N SER A 145 3.13 9.15 -14.51
CA SER A 145 4.25 9.84 -15.17
C SER A 145 4.72 9.05 -16.39
N ALA A 146 4.92 9.74 -17.51
CA ALA A 146 5.48 9.16 -18.74
C ALA A 146 6.92 9.61 -19.02
N ASN A 147 7.52 10.35 -18.09
CA ASN A 147 8.85 10.96 -18.24
C ASN A 147 9.69 10.77 -16.98
N SER A 148 9.77 9.53 -16.49
CA SER A 148 10.64 9.17 -15.36
C SER A 148 10.37 9.96 -14.07
N GLY A 149 9.11 10.35 -13.81
CA GLY A 149 8.72 11.00 -12.56
C GLY A 149 8.86 12.53 -12.55
N VAL A 150 9.24 13.13 -13.68
CA VAL A 150 9.41 14.58 -13.80
C VAL A 150 8.07 15.30 -13.75
N THR A 151 7.10 14.88 -14.58
CA THR A 151 5.72 15.39 -14.54
C THR A 151 4.72 14.27 -14.26
N TRP A 152 3.62 14.66 -13.62
CA TRP A 152 2.54 13.77 -13.22
C TRP A 152 1.22 14.27 -13.83
N ILE A 153 0.58 13.39 -14.60
CA ILE A 153 -0.63 13.63 -15.38
C ILE A 153 -1.71 12.61 -15.02
N ASP A 154 -2.90 12.76 -15.60
CA ASP A 154 -4.05 11.86 -15.40
C ASP A 154 -4.39 11.64 -13.92
N VAL A 155 -4.30 12.72 -13.12
CA VAL A 155 -4.59 12.65 -11.69
C VAL A 155 -6.08 12.38 -11.49
N ALA A 156 -6.40 11.32 -10.75
CA ALA A 156 -7.77 10.94 -10.42
C ALA A 156 -7.88 10.65 -8.93
N GLY A 157 -9.07 10.91 -8.38
CA GLY A 157 -9.50 10.45 -7.06
C GLY A 157 -10.56 9.37 -7.23
N PHE A 158 -10.58 8.40 -6.33
CA PHE A 158 -11.63 7.39 -6.26
C PHE A 158 -12.66 7.76 -5.17
N GLU A 159 -13.27 6.78 -4.51
CA GLU A 159 -14.33 7.02 -3.52
C GLU A 159 -13.85 7.88 -2.34
N ALA A 160 -14.72 8.73 -1.81
CA ALA A 160 -14.44 9.46 -0.56
C ALA A 160 -14.22 8.48 0.59
N ASN A 161 -13.40 8.86 1.58
CA ASN A 161 -13.02 8.01 2.72
C ASN A 161 -12.34 6.69 2.34
N SER A 162 -11.88 6.55 1.10
CA SER A 162 -11.03 5.44 0.69
C SER A 162 -9.59 5.63 1.15
N HIS A 163 -8.90 4.53 1.45
CA HIS A 163 -7.49 4.57 1.84
C HIS A 163 -6.80 3.21 1.75
N GLY A 164 -5.49 3.19 2.03
CA GLY A 164 -4.70 1.96 2.12
C GLY A 164 -4.57 1.25 0.77
N ALA A 165 -4.21 2.00 -0.27
CA ALA A 165 -4.17 1.46 -1.62
C ALA A 165 -2.95 0.55 -1.85
N ASP A 166 -3.09 -0.38 -2.79
CA ASP A 166 -1.98 -1.06 -3.47
C ASP A 166 -2.33 -1.14 -4.98
N LEU A 167 -1.33 -1.36 -5.83
CA LEU A 167 -1.51 -1.38 -7.27
C LEU A 167 -0.68 -2.47 -7.95
N CYS A 168 -1.19 -2.97 -9.07
CA CYS A 168 -0.44 -3.83 -9.97
C CYS A 168 -0.77 -3.51 -11.43
N ILE A 169 0.08 -3.97 -12.34
CA ILE A 169 -0.05 -3.72 -13.77
C ILE A 169 -0.11 -5.08 -14.48
N GLY A 170 -1.14 -5.29 -15.28
CA GLY A 170 -1.32 -6.50 -16.09
C GLY A 170 -0.31 -6.60 -17.23
N PRO A 171 -0.07 -7.80 -17.79
CA PRO A 171 0.80 -7.98 -18.96
C PRO A 171 0.35 -7.24 -20.22
N ASP A 172 -0.93 -6.88 -20.28
CA ASP A 172 -1.55 -6.05 -21.32
C ASP A 172 -1.38 -4.53 -21.04
N GLY A 173 -0.74 -4.17 -19.94
CA GLY A 173 -0.55 -2.80 -19.47
C GLY A 173 -1.76 -2.19 -18.75
N THR A 174 -2.78 -2.99 -18.43
CA THR A 174 -3.90 -2.52 -17.61
C THR A 174 -3.43 -2.26 -16.19
N VAL A 175 -3.66 -1.05 -15.68
CA VAL A 175 -3.31 -0.69 -14.30
C VAL A 175 -4.52 -0.91 -13.41
N TYR A 176 -4.30 -1.60 -12.30
CA TYR A 176 -5.31 -1.87 -11.27
C TYR A 176 -4.90 -1.20 -9.97
N VAL A 177 -5.85 -0.54 -9.31
CA VAL A 177 -5.67 0.04 -7.97
C VAL A 177 -6.72 -0.55 -7.04
N PHE A 178 -6.26 -1.16 -5.95
CA PHE A 178 -7.08 -1.82 -4.94
C PHE A 178 -7.02 -1.01 -3.65
N TYR A 179 -8.15 -0.89 -2.95
CA TYR A 179 -8.22 -0.09 -1.74
C TYR A 179 -9.42 -0.49 -0.88
N ILE A 180 -9.49 0.07 0.33
CA ILE A 180 -10.68 -0.03 1.18
C ILE A 180 -11.47 1.27 1.20
N VAL A 181 -12.77 1.17 1.43
CA VAL A 181 -13.70 2.31 1.59
C VAL A 181 -14.47 2.18 2.88
N ASN A 182 -14.52 3.27 3.65
CA ASN A 182 -15.32 3.38 4.86
C ASN A 182 -16.63 4.11 4.57
N THR A 183 -17.74 3.44 4.88
CA THR A 183 -19.09 3.99 4.76
C THR A 183 -19.79 3.90 6.11
N PHE A 184 -20.37 5.01 6.56
CA PHE A 184 -21.15 5.02 7.80
C PHE A 184 -22.62 4.79 7.49
N VAL A 185 -23.17 3.67 7.98
CA VAL A 185 -24.59 3.33 7.86
C VAL A 185 -25.15 3.17 9.27
N ASN A 186 -26.15 3.98 9.64
CA ASN A 186 -26.75 3.97 10.98
C ASN A 186 -25.71 4.03 12.12
N SER A 187 -24.74 4.96 12.00
CA SER A 187 -23.61 5.12 12.93
C SER A 187 -22.66 3.93 13.05
N THR A 188 -22.84 2.91 12.22
CA THR A 188 -21.94 1.75 12.12
C THR A 188 -21.00 1.96 10.95
N ASN A 189 -19.70 1.82 11.20
CA ASN A 189 -18.71 1.85 10.13
C ASN A 189 -18.71 0.52 9.38
N GLN A 190 -18.91 0.58 8.07
CA GLN A 190 -18.82 -0.55 7.16
C GLN A 190 -17.58 -0.36 6.27
N VAL A 191 -16.72 -1.36 6.22
CA VAL A 191 -15.53 -1.32 5.38
C VAL A 191 -15.67 -2.31 4.23
N SER A 192 -15.40 -1.86 3.01
CA SER A 192 -15.47 -2.70 1.81
C SER A 192 -14.17 -2.66 1.03
N LEU A 193 -13.83 -3.78 0.39
CA LEU A 193 -12.72 -3.87 -0.57
C LEU A 193 -13.20 -3.46 -1.96
N LYS A 194 -12.41 -2.63 -2.63
CA LYS A 194 -12.74 -2.03 -3.92
C LYS A 194 -11.54 -2.08 -4.86
N TYR A 195 -11.82 -1.99 -6.15
CA TYR A 195 -10.80 -1.70 -7.14
C TYR A 195 -11.31 -0.82 -8.28
N SER A 196 -10.36 -0.11 -8.89
CA SER A 196 -10.52 0.67 -10.11
C SER A 196 -9.41 0.27 -11.09
N TRP A 197 -9.65 0.43 -12.38
CA TRP A 197 -8.66 0.04 -13.39
C TRP A 197 -8.64 0.98 -14.59
N ARG A 198 -7.54 0.95 -15.33
CA ARG A 198 -7.37 1.69 -16.58
C ARG A 198 -6.55 0.89 -17.57
N ARG A 199 -7.16 0.55 -18.70
CA ARG A 199 -6.44 -0.03 -19.84
C ARG A 199 -5.71 1.06 -20.62
N ILE A 200 -4.77 0.65 -21.47
CA ILE A 200 -4.02 1.56 -22.36
C ILE A 200 -4.97 2.33 -23.30
N VAL A 201 -6.05 1.68 -23.74
CA VAL A 201 -7.02 2.24 -24.69
C VAL A 201 -8.10 3.11 -24.03
N ASP A 202 -8.16 3.13 -22.70
CA ASP A 202 -9.22 3.85 -21.99
C ASP A 202 -8.87 5.34 -21.88
N GLY A 203 -9.85 6.20 -22.18
CA GLY A 203 -9.74 7.64 -22.00
C GLY A 203 -9.73 8.09 -20.53
N GLY A 204 -9.98 7.18 -19.58
CA GLY A 204 -10.05 7.46 -18.15
C GLY A 204 -10.00 6.19 -17.30
N TRP A 205 -10.19 6.35 -16.00
CA TRP A 205 -10.31 5.25 -15.05
C TRP A 205 -11.73 4.68 -15.05
N ASN A 206 -11.85 3.36 -14.92
CA ASN A 206 -13.09 2.62 -14.75
C ASN A 206 -13.26 2.17 -13.29
N GLY A 207 -14.49 1.82 -12.93
CA GLY A 207 -14.86 1.44 -11.57
C GLY A 207 -15.42 2.63 -10.76
N PRO A 208 -15.55 2.48 -9.44
CA PRO A 208 -15.06 1.37 -8.63
C PRO A 208 -15.98 0.15 -8.64
N LEU A 209 -15.40 -1.04 -8.56
CA LEU A 209 -16.14 -2.29 -8.34
C LEU A 209 -15.84 -2.88 -6.96
N THR A 210 -16.85 -3.48 -6.33
CA THR A 210 -16.74 -4.14 -5.02
C THR A 210 -16.20 -5.54 -5.14
N ILE A 211 -15.31 -5.91 -4.23
CA ILE A 211 -14.73 -7.23 -4.09
C ILE A 211 -15.38 -7.90 -2.89
N SER A 212 -15.83 -9.15 -3.01
CA SER A 212 -16.26 -9.92 -1.84
C SER A 212 -15.09 -10.06 -0.85
N ALA A 213 -15.33 -9.70 0.40
CA ALA A 213 -14.35 -9.77 1.48
C ALA A 213 -14.41 -11.11 2.24
N HIS A 214 -15.54 -11.81 2.14
CA HIS A 214 -15.74 -13.16 2.67
C HIS A 214 -16.60 -13.98 1.70
N PRO A 215 -16.66 -15.32 1.84
CA PRO A 215 -17.56 -16.15 1.03
C PRO A 215 -19.03 -15.75 1.10
N ASP A 216 -19.45 -15.11 2.19
CA ASP A 216 -20.83 -14.73 2.50
C ASP A 216 -21.03 -13.21 2.63
N SER A 217 -20.00 -12.39 2.43
CA SER A 217 -20.05 -10.95 2.67
C SER A 217 -19.19 -10.14 1.69
N THR A 218 -19.73 -9.00 1.27
CA THR A 218 -18.99 -7.94 0.54
C THR A 218 -18.30 -6.95 1.46
N LEU A 219 -18.57 -7.03 2.76
CA LEU A 219 -17.98 -6.20 3.80
C LEU A 219 -16.93 -6.98 4.57
N LEU A 220 -15.86 -6.28 4.95
CA LEU A 220 -14.92 -6.75 5.97
C LEU A 220 -15.65 -6.78 7.33
N TYR A 221 -15.32 -7.77 8.16
CA TYR A 221 -15.85 -7.94 9.51
C TYR A 221 -15.13 -7.09 10.57
N SER A 222 -14.08 -6.41 10.15
CA SER A 222 -13.17 -5.58 10.95
C SER A 222 -13.84 -4.67 12.00
N VAL A 223 -13.11 -4.39 13.08
CA VAL A 223 -13.61 -3.55 14.20
C VAL A 223 -13.23 -2.08 14.11
N ASN A 224 -12.46 -1.67 13.10
CA ASN A 224 -11.90 -0.33 13.01
C ASN A 224 -11.89 0.21 11.56
N GLY A 225 -11.68 1.53 11.40
CA GLY A 225 -11.75 2.19 10.09
C GLY A 225 -10.58 1.92 9.14
N GLY A 226 -9.41 1.52 9.64
CA GLY A 226 -8.32 0.96 8.82
C GLY A 226 -8.52 -0.50 8.43
N ALA A 227 -9.66 -1.07 8.82
CA ALA A 227 -9.95 -2.49 8.84
C ALA A 227 -8.97 -3.33 9.70
N SER A 228 -9.24 -4.63 9.85
CA SER A 228 -8.65 -5.60 10.78
C SER A 228 -9.02 -5.45 12.27
N GLY A 229 -8.65 -6.44 13.10
CA GLY A 229 -9.31 -6.80 14.36
C GLY A 229 -8.69 -6.32 15.68
N ASN A 230 -7.77 -5.33 15.65
CA ASN A 230 -7.05 -4.83 16.84
C ASN A 230 -6.51 -5.98 17.73
N PRO A 231 -5.56 -6.79 17.24
CA PRO A 231 -5.01 -7.90 18.01
C PRO A 231 -4.38 -7.40 19.31
N LYS A 232 -4.73 -8.05 20.41
CA LYS A 232 -4.21 -7.67 21.73
C LYS A 232 -2.71 -7.96 21.82
N ARG A 233 -2.00 -7.31 22.75
CA ARG A 233 -0.59 -7.69 23.01
C ARG A 233 -0.44 -9.14 23.50
N SER A 234 -1.46 -9.66 24.19
CA SER A 234 -1.66 -11.08 24.53
C SER A 234 -3.14 -11.35 24.85
N ASN A 235 -3.54 -12.62 24.99
CA ASN A 235 -4.90 -13.00 25.38
C ASN A 235 -5.33 -12.44 26.75
N SER A 236 -4.37 -12.28 27.68
CA SER A 236 -4.61 -11.72 29.02
C SER A 236 -4.61 -10.20 29.06
N ALA A 237 -4.22 -9.53 27.97
CA ALA A 237 -4.13 -8.08 27.93
C ALA A 237 -5.51 -7.41 28.01
N ALA A 238 -5.54 -6.17 28.50
CA ALA A 238 -6.74 -5.35 28.54
C ALA A 238 -7.30 -5.10 27.13
N ALA A 239 -8.56 -4.67 27.02
CA ALA A 239 -9.21 -4.46 25.73
C ALA A 239 -8.59 -3.32 24.90
N ASP A 240 -8.01 -2.33 25.57
CA ASP A 240 -7.28 -1.19 25.01
C ASP A 240 -5.79 -1.45 24.82
N ASP A 241 -5.29 -2.60 25.28
CA ASP A 241 -3.92 -3.05 25.08
C ASP A 241 -3.79 -3.91 23.81
N TYR A 242 -3.79 -3.23 22.67
CA TYR A 242 -3.68 -3.82 21.34
C TYR A 242 -2.67 -3.07 20.46
N PHE A 243 -2.30 -3.69 19.34
CA PHE A 243 -1.60 -3.02 18.26
C PHE A 243 -2.48 -2.92 17.02
N VAL A 244 -2.19 -1.92 16.19
CA VAL A 244 -2.95 -1.68 14.97
C VAL A 244 -2.52 -2.69 13.91
N SER A 245 -3.48 -3.43 13.39
CA SER A 245 -3.38 -4.12 12.10
C SER A 245 -4.34 -3.44 11.13
N ASN A 246 -4.18 -3.70 9.83
CA ASN A 246 -5.05 -3.18 8.79
C ASN A 246 -5.40 -4.28 7.78
N ALA A 247 -6.50 -4.09 7.05
CA ALA A 247 -6.88 -4.94 5.92
C ALA A 247 -6.47 -4.31 4.58
N PHE A 248 -5.40 -3.50 4.55
CA PHE A 248 -5.00 -2.88 3.30
C PHE A 248 -4.63 -3.98 2.31
N PRO A 249 -5.24 -3.99 1.12
CA PRO A 249 -4.99 -5.01 0.12
C PRO A 249 -3.52 -5.03 -0.24
N ARG A 250 -2.96 -6.23 -0.40
CA ARG A 250 -1.67 -6.45 -1.04
C ARG A 250 -1.87 -7.26 -2.30
N VAL A 251 -1.25 -6.85 -3.39
CA VAL A 251 -1.52 -7.44 -4.70
C VAL A 251 -0.27 -7.92 -5.42
N ALA A 252 -0.42 -9.04 -6.12
CA ALA A 252 0.54 -9.50 -7.10
C ALA A 252 -0.21 -9.92 -8.37
N VAL A 253 0.46 -9.73 -9.51
CA VAL A 253 -0.06 -10.07 -10.83
C VAL A 253 0.81 -11.15 -11.44
N ASN A 254 0.17 -12.18 -11.98
CA ASN A 254 0.87 -13.24 -12.69
C ASN A 254 1.36 -12.69 -14.04
N PRO A 255 2.68 -12.64 -14.28
CA PRO A 255 3.23 -11.99 -15.46
C PRO A 255 2.92 -12.74 -16.77
N ILE A 256 2.47 -14.01 -16.69
CA ILE A 256 2.21 -14.86 -17.86
C ILE A 256 0.75 -14.82 -18.28
N ASN A 257 -0.17 -14.87 -17.33
CA ASN A 257 -1.61 -15.00 -17.61
C ASN A 257 -2.46 -13.82 -17.09
N GLY A 258 -1.84 -12.84 -16.44
CA GLY A 258 -2.51 -11.65 -15.93
C GLY A 258 -3.41 -11.85 -14.71
N ARG A 259 -3.54 -13.08 -14.18
CA ARG A 259 -4.32 -13.33 -12.96
C ARG A 259 -3.79 -12.49 -11.80
N ILE A 260 -4.69 -11.91 -11.03
CA ILE A 260 -4.36 -11.06 -9.89
C ILE A 260 -4.68 -11.81 -8.61
N TYR A 261 -3.75 -11.77 -7.67
CA TYR A 261 -3.91 -12.35 -6.34
C TYR A 261 -3.92 -11.22 -5.32
N LEU A 262 -5.05 -11.07 -4.66
CA LEU A 262 -5.32 -10.07 -3.64
C LEU A 262 -5.28 -10.75 -2.28
N VAL A 263 -4.41 -10.29 -1.38
CA VAL A 263 -4.37 -10.76 0.00
C VAL A 263 -4.61 -9.61 0.98
N TYR A 264 -5.26 -9.92 2.10
CA TYR A 264 -5.56 -8.95 3.16
C TYR A 264 -5.77 -9.69 4.48
N ALA A 265 -5.71 -8.94 5.59
CA ALA A 265 -6.04 -9.46 6.91
C ALA A 265 -7.43 -8.99 7.35
N ASP A 266 -8.24 -9.85 7.96
CA ASP A 266 -9.53 -9.47 8.56
C ASP A 266 -9.91 -10.43 9.69
N LEU A 267 -11.00 -10.18 10.43
CA LEU A 267 -11.52 -11.17 11.37
C LEU A 267 -11.98 -12.46 10.65
N PRO A 268 -11.84 -13.64 11.26
CA PRO A 268 -12.39 -14.91 10.74
C PRO A 268 -13.90 -14.89 10.52
N PHE A 269 -14.62 -14.23 11.43
CA PHE A 269 -16.07 -14.13 11.46
C PHE A 269 -16.49 -12.87 12.26
N PRO A 270 -17.73 -12.37 12.07
CA PRO A 270 -18.21 -11.17 12.76
C PRO A 270 -18.13 -11.31 14.28
N GLY A 271 -17.52 -10.32 14.94
CA GLY A 271 -17.44 -10.27 16.41
C GLY A 271 -16.44 -11.24 17.04
N SER A 272 -15.55 -11.87 16.25
CA SER A 272 -14.46 -12.66 16.81
C SER A 272 -13.62 -11.82 17.79
N SER A 273 -13.36 -12.40 18.97
CA SER A 273 -12.70 -11.69 20.08
C SER A 273 -11.40 -12.34 20.54
N THR A 274 -11.22 -13.63 20.21
CA THR A 274 -10.02 -14.43 20.51
C THR A 274 -9.06 -14.46 19.32
N ASP A 275 -9.60 -14.71 18.13
CA ASP A 275 -8.88 -14.62 16.86
C ASP A 275 -9.23 -13.27 16.20
N ARG A 276 -8.26 -12.36 16.19
CA ARG A 276 -8.43 -10.97 15.78
C ARG A 276 -7.77 -10.66 14.45
N GLY A 277 -7.41 -11.68 13.68
CA GLY A 277 -6.87 -11.49 12.35
C GLY A 277 -6.54 -12.81 11.69
N ASP A 278 -7.03 -12.98 10.48
CA ASP A 278 -6.71 -14.07 9.56
C ASP A 278 -6.32 -13.50 8.21
N ILE A 279 -5.60 -14.30 7.43
CA ILE A 279 -5.22 -13.93 6.07
C ILE A 279 -6.20 -14.53 5.07
N PHE A 280 -6.77 -13.67 4.26
CA PHE A 280 -7.66 -14.03 3.17
C PHE A 280 -6.98 -13.79 1.83
N ILE A 281 -7.34 -14.61 0.84
CA ILE A 281 -6.98 -14.43 -0.55
C ILE A 281 -8.22 -14.44 -1.44
N ASN A 282 -8.19 -13.60 -2.46
CA ASN A 282 -9.10 -13.70 -3.60
C ASN A 282 -8.29 -13.63 -4.91
N GLU A 283 -8.73 -14.37 -5.91
CA GLU A 283 -8.08 -14.42 -7.22
C GLU A 283 -9.00 -13.81 -8.27
N GLY A 284 -8.52 -12.78 -8.95
CA GLY A 284 -9.20 -12.06 -10.02
C GLY A 284 -8.69 -12.51 -11.39
N VAL A 285 -9.60 -12.91 -12.26
CA VAL A 285 -9.34 -13.29 -13.65
C VAL A 285 -9.65 -12.10 -14.57
N PRO A 286 -8.66 -11.51 -15.26
CA PRO A 286 -8.89 -10.41 -16.19
C PRO A 286 -9.90 -10.75 -17.29
N GLN A 287 -10.74 -9.78 -17.61
CA GLN A 287 -11.72 -9.83 -18.71
C GLN A 287 -11.27 -8.91 -19.86
N GLY A 288 -11.88 -9.05 -21.03
CA GLY A 288 -11.52 -8.25 -22.22
C GLY A 288 -11.78 -6.73 -22.08
N ASP A 289 -12.66 -6.33 -21.17
CA ASP A 289 -12.91 -4.93 -20.80
C ASP A 289 -11.97 -4.40 -19.70
N GLY A 290 -11.02 -5.23 -19.26
CA GLY A 290 -10.09 -4.93 -18.17
C GLY A 290 -10.68 -5.16 -16.78
N SER A 291 -11.97 -5.45 -16.62
CA SER A 291 -12.55 -5.82 -15.33
C SER A 291 -12.00 -7.17 -14.83
N LEU A 292 -12.32 -7.54 -13.58
CA LEU A 292 -11.86 -8.78 -12.96
C LEU A 292 -13.08 -9.64 -12.60
N ASN A 293 -13.05 -10.90 -13.01
CA ASN A 293 -13.96 -11.90 -12.48
C ASN A 293 -13.32 -12.59 -11.27
N TRP A 294 -13.91 -12.45 -10.09
CA TRP A 294 -13.39 -13.02 -8.85
C TRP A 294 -13.80 -14.48 -8.69
N THR A 295 -12.85 -15.32 -8.29
CA THR A 295 -13.05 -16.77 -8.19
C THR A 295 -13.55 -17.23 -6.81
N GLY A 296 -13.55 -16.33 -5.83
CA GLY A 296 -14.03 -16.58 -4.47
C GLY A 296 -12.95 -16.38 -3.42
N VAL A 297 -13.39 -15.97 -2.22
CA VAL A 297 -12.51 -15.72 -1.08
C VAL A 297 -12.14 -17.03 -0.40
N ARG A 298 -10.88 -17.17 0.00
CA ARG A 298 -10.38 -18.27 0.82
C ARG A 298 -9.59 -17.74 2.01
N LYS A 299 -9.83 -18.27 3.21
CA LYS A 299 -8.90 -18.14 4.35
C LYS A 299 -7.67 -19.01 4.07
N LEU A 300 -6.48 -18.44 4.15
CA LEU A 300 -5.22 -19.13 3.86
C LEU A 300 -4.70 -19.91 5.05
N ASN A 301 -4.70 -19.29 6.22
CA ASN A 301 -4.20 -19.85 7.47
C ASN A 301 -5.31 -20.62 8.19
N ASN A 302 -5.84 -21.68 7.59
CA ASN A 302 -6.72 -22.59 8.30
C ASN A 302 -5.92 -23.47 9.27
N ASP A 303 -5.27 -22.84 10.24
CA ASP A 303 -4.40 -23.47 11.25
C ASP A 303 -5.22 -24.16 12.36
N GLY A 304 -6.54 -24.02 12.34
CA GLY A 304 -7.46 -24.61 13.33
C GLY A 304 -7.30 -24.01 14.73
N THR A 305 -6.56 -22.92 14.85
CA THR A 305 -6.32 -22.23 16.13
C THR A 305 -7.21 -20.99 16.24
N ALA A 306 -7.10 -20.32 17.39
CA ALA A 306 -7.67 -19.00 17.61
C ALA A 306 -6.57 -17.92 17.73
N THR A 307 -5.44 -18.12 17.06
CA THR A 307 -4.29 -17.22 17.13
C THR A 307 -4.35 -16.19 16.02
N ASP A 308 -3.80 -14.99 16.26
CA ASP A 308 -3.87 -13.91 15.28
C ASP A 308 -2.79 -14.04 14.19
N GLN A 309 -3.14 -13.65 12.97
CA GLN A 309 -2.29 -13.43 11.81
C GLN A 309 -2.58 -12.06 11.19
N TRP A 310 -1.54 -11.35 10.73
CA TRP A 310 -1.71 -9.98 10.24
C TRP A 310 -0.64 -9.54 9.24
N ASN A 311 -0.93 -8.41 8.58
CA ASN A 311 -0.09 -7.70 7.61
C ASN A 311 0.53 -8.64 6.56
N PRO A 312 -0.29 -9.23 5.67
CA PRO A 312 0.22 -10.12 4.66
C PRO A 312 1.02 -9.37 3.60
N SER A 313 1.74 -10.13 2.79
CA SER A 313 2.42 -9.73 1.57
C SER A 313 2.29 -10.86 0.57
N VAL A 314 2.26 -10.53 -0.73
CA VAL A 314 2.13 -11.52 -1.80
C VAL A 314 3.09 -11.19 -2.93
N VAL A 315 3.73 -12.22 -3.47
CA VAL A 315 4.57 -12.14 -4.67
C VAL A 315 4.39 -13.39 -5.52
N ILE A 316 4.68 -13.27 -6.81
CA ILE A 316 4.61 -14.37 -7.77
C ILE A 316 5.98 -14.51 -8.41
N ASN A 317 6.44 -15.74 -8.60
CA ASN A 317 7.72 -15.97 -9.26
C ASN A 317 7.69 -15.48 -10.72
N PRO A 318 8.85 -15.14 -11.32
CA PRO A 318 8.87 -14.56 -12.68
C PRO A 318 8.24 -15.44 -13.77
N VAL A 319 8.21 -16.77 -13.57
CA VAL A 319 7.59 -17.73 -14.50
C VAL A 319 6.10 -17.94 -14.26
N GLY A 320 5.50 -17.30 -13.25
CA GLY A 320 4.07 -17.32 -12.98
C GLY A 320 3.50 -18.65 -12.48
N THR A 321 4.34 -19.56 -11.96
CA THR A 321 3.93 -20.90 -11.52
C THR A 321 3.74 -21.02 -10.01
N GLN A 322 4.31 -20.10 -9.23
CA GLN A 322 4.29 -20.16 -7.77
C GLN A 322 3.92 -18.80 -7.19
N ILE A 323 3.15 -18.86 -6.11
CA ILE A 323 2.74 -17.72 -5.31
C ILE A 323 3.36 -17.91 -3.93
N PHE A 324 4.01 -16.86 -3.42
CA PHE A 324 4.47 -16.82 -2.05
C PHE A 324 3.65 -15.77 -1.30
N ILE A 325 3.16 -16.15 -0.12
CA ILE A 325 2.38 -15.29 0.76
C ILE A 325 3.02 -15.35 2.13
N GLY A 326 3.52 -14.21 2.60
CA GLY A 326 4.13 -14.06 3.92
C GLY A 326 3.27 -13.19 4.81
N TYR A 327 3.19 -13.52 6.09
CA TYR A 327 2.41 -12.79 7.11
C TYR A 327 3.03 -13.02 8.49
N TYR A 328 2.70 -12.15 9.45
CA TYR A 328 3.01 -12.41 10.85
C TYR A 328 1.98 -13.37 11.44
N SER A 329 2.42 -14.27 12.33
CA SER A 329 1.56 -15.27 12.93
C SER A 329 1.95 -15.56 14.38
N ARG A 330 0.94 -15.80 15.22
CA ARG A 330 1.08 -16.27 16.60
C ARG A 330 0.73 -17.75 16.79
N GLN A 331 0.59 -18.52 15.71
CA GLN A 331 0.28 -19.95 15.78
C GLN A 331 1.25 -20.77 16.66
N GLY A 332 2.47 -20.29 16.84
CA GLY A 332 3.49 -20.89 17.71
C GLY A 332 3.31 -20.63 19.22
N ASP A 333 2.27 -19.89 19.62
CA ASP A 333 1.89 -19.58 20.99
C ASP A 333 0.34 -19.57 21.15
N PRO A 334 -0.32 -20.73 20.98
CA PRO A 334 -1.78 -20.81 20.92
C PRO A 334 -2.49 -20.51 22.24
N SER A 335 -1.81 -20.61 23.38
CA SER A 335 -2.38 -20.30 24.69
C SER A 335 -2.36 -18.81 25.00
N SER A 336 -1.20 -18.17 24.83
CA SER A 336 -1.00 -16.79 25.28
C SER A 336 -1.25 -15.79 24.15
N ASN A 337 -1.09 -16.21 22.90
CA ASN A 337 -1.24 -15.37 21.72
C ASN A 337 -0.43 -14.07 21.88
N ALA A 338 0.79 -14.19 22.41
CA ALA A 338 1.61 -13.04 22.80
C ALA A 338 2.36 -12.44 21.60
N LEU A 339 2.55 -11.12 21.61
CA LEU A 339 3.35 -10.43 20.58
C LEU A 339 4.82 -10.86 20.63
N ILE A 340 5.33 -11.06 21.84
CA ILE A 340 6.68 -11.52 22.12
C ILE A 340 6.53 -12.84 22.86
N LYS A 341 7.03 -13.91 22.25
CA LYS A 341 7.07 -15.22 22.87
C LYS A 341 8.07 -15.17 24.03
N ALA A 342 7.59 -15.46 25.24
CA ALA A 342 8.42 -15.66 26.42
C ALA A 342 9.13 -17.01 26.39
#